data_AF-A0A2N0ZTK9-F1
#
_entry.id   AF-A0A2N0ZTK9-F1
#
_cell.length_a   1.000
_cell.length_b   1.000
_cell.length_c   1.000
_cell.angle_alpha   90.00
_cell.angle_beta   90.00
_cell.angle_gamma   90.00
#
_symmetry.space_group_name_H-M   'P 1'
#
loop_
_entity.id
_entity.type
_entity.pdbx_description
1 polymer ?
#
loop_
_entity_poly.entity_id
_entity_poly.type
_entity_poly.pdbx_seq_one_letter_code
_entity_poly.pdbx_strand_id
1 'polypeptide(L)'
;MGANENIELIINRFHQVARQLRLRYNSRKTLDINDEYDVQDLFHALLKLYFDDVRPEEYTPSYAGANSRIDFVLKEENIIIEIKKSRKTLTAKKLGEELMIDSQRYQAHPDCKRIICFVYDPEGFIANPKGIENDLSKDTNGIPVSVFIRPKS
;
A
#
# COMPACT_ATOMS: atom_id res chain seq x y z
N MET A 1 -15.35 1.97 13.63
CA MET A 1 -14.61 2.66 12.56
C MET A 1 -14.95 1.98 11.25
N GLY A 2 -15.10 2.74 10.17
CA GLY A 2 -15.33 2.20 8.83
C GLY A 2 -14.06 1.54 8.25
N ALA A 3 -14.21 0.77 7.16
CA ALA A 3 -13.10 0.07 6.51
C ALA A 3 -11.93 1.00 6.18
N ASN A 4 -12.19 2.15 5.56
CA ASN A 4 -11.15 3.14 5.23
C ASN A 4 -10.43 3.66 6.49
N GLU A 5 -11.16 3.95 7.56
CA GLU A 5 -10.59 4.45 8.82
C GLU A 5 -9.66 3.40 9.45
N ASN A 6 -10.02 2.12 9.39
CA ASN A 6 -9.17 1.02 9.87
C ASN A 6 -7.87 0.91 9.06
N ILE A 7 -7.97 0.97 7.72
CA ILE A 7 -6.80 0.91 6.82
C ILE A 7 -5.88 2.11 7.04
N GLU A 8 -6.44 3.32 7.12
CA GLU A 8 -5.68 4.54 7.40
C GLU A 8 -5.02 4.48 8.78
N LEU A 9 -5.70 3.93 9.79
CA LEU A 9 -5.11 3.73 11.11
C LEU A 9 -3.89 2.80 11.04
N ILE A 10 -4.00 1.67 10.33
CA ILE A 10 -2.88 0.75 10.10
C ILE A 10 -1.73 1.48 9.42
N ILE A 11 -1.98 2.16 8.29
CA ILE A 11 -0.97 2.91 7.53
C ILE A 11 -0.26 3.96 8.40
N ASN A 12 -1.03 4.74 9.15
CA ASN A 12 -0.49 5.80 10.01
C ASN A 12 0.32 5.27 11.19
N ARG A 13 0.05 4.03 11.65
CA ARG A 13 0.75 3.39 12.78
C ARG A 13 1.80 2.38 12.34
N PHE A 14 1.89 2.05 11.06
CA PHE A 14 2.76 1.02 10.51
C PHE A 14 4.21 1.19 10.95
N HIS A 15 4.78 2.39 10.79
CA HIS A 15 6.16 2.66 11.17
C HIS A 15 6.43 2.46 12.67
N GLN A 16 5.45 2.77 13.54
CA GLN A 16 5.58 2.57 14.98
C GLN A 16 5.63 1.07 15.32
N VAL A 17 4.77 0.26 14.69
CA VAL A 17 4.78 -1.20 14.83
C VAL A 17 6.09 -1.79 14.32
N ALA A 18 6.54 -1.38 13.12
CA ALA A 18 7.82 -1.83 12.55
C ALA A 18 9.01 -1.51 13.46
N ARG A 19 9.06 -0.30 14.04
CA ARG A 19 10.09 0.06 15.03
C ARG A 19 10.01 -0.79 16.30
N GLN A 20 8.80 -1.05 16.80
CA GLN A 20 8.61 -1.86 17.99
C GLN A 20 9.10 -3.30 17.79
N LEU A 21 8.87 -3.88 16.60
CA LEU A 21 9.35 -5.23 16.28
C LEU A 21 10.88 -5.35 16.33
N ARG A 22 11.63 -4.26 16.18
CA ARG A 22 13.10 -4.24 16.31
C ARG A 22 13.58 -4.15 17.76
N LEU A 23 12.72 -3.78 18.71
CA LEU A 23 13.04 -3.71 20.14
C LEU A 23 12.88 -5.09 20.79
N ARG A 24 13.79 -6.01 20.45
CA ARG A 24 13.76 -7.40 20.91
C ARG A 24 14.67 -7.62 22.11
N TYR A 25 14.20 -8.42 23.07
CA TYR A 25 15.05 -8.93 24.14
C TYR A 25 16.20 -9.78 23.57
N ASN A 26 17.41 -9.56 24.07
CA ASN A 26 18.61 -10.35 23.77
C ASN A 26 18.91 -10.52 22.26
N SER A 27 18.75 -9.44 21.47
CA SER A 27 19.08 -9.40 20.04
C SER A 27 18.47 -10.53 19.21
N ARG A 28 17.28 -11.02 19.60
CA ARG A 28 16.56 -12.05 18.85
C ARG A 28 16.20 -11.55 17.45
N LYS A 29 16.23 -12.45 16.47
CA LYS A 29 15.74 -12.19 15.11
C LYS A 29 14.28 -11.71 15.14
N THR A 30 13.95 -10.87 14.16
CA THR A 30 12.63 -10.27 13.96
C THR A 30 12.35 -10.10 12.47
N LEU A 31 11.19 -9.56 12.12
CA LEU A 31 10.89 -9.12 10.76
C LEU A 31 11.59 -7.78 10.51
N ASP A 32 12.63 -7.78 9.68
CA ASP A 32 13.29 -6.57 9.19
C ASP A 32 12.65 -6.15 7.86
N ILE A 33 12.30 -4.87 7.71
CA ILE A 33 11.66 -4.35 6.51
C ILE A 33 12.70 -3.80 5.54
N ASN A 34 13.08 -4.63 4.57
CA ASN A 34 14.12 -4.31 3.58
C ASN A 34 13.51 -3.89 2.24
N ASP A 35 12.43 -4.53 1.83
CA ASP A 35 11.74 -4.28 0.56
C ASP A 35 10.22 -4.20 0.71
N GLU A 36 9.53 -4.16 -0.44
CA GLU A 36 8.08 -4.05 -0.54
C GLU A 36 7.35 -5.33 -0.08
N TYR A 37 7.95 -6.51 -0.21
CA TYR A 37 7.36 -7.76 0.28
C TYR A 37 7.38 -7.82 1.81
N ASP A 38 8.45 -7.34 2.45
CA ASP A 38 8.49 -7.25 3.92
C ASP A 38 7.43 -6.25 4.46
N VAL A 39 7.11 -5.21 3.69
CA VAL A 39 6.00 -4.29 4.02
C VAL A 39 4.67 -5.03 3.90
N GLN A 40 4.46 -5.77 2.82
CA GLN A 40 3.26 -6.58 2.60
C GLN A 40 3.04 -7.59 3.73
N ASP A 41 4.08 -8.31 4.17
CA ASP A 41 3.97 -9.30 5.25
C ASP A 41 3.45 -8.69 6.56
N LEU A 42 4.05 -7.57 7.00
CA LEU A 42 3.59 -6.90 8.21
C LEU A 42 2.20 -6.28 8.02
N PHE A 43 1.95 -5.68 6.86
CA PHE A 43 0.69 -5.00 6.58
C PHE A 43 -0.48 -5.99 6.55
N HIS A 44 -0.29 -7.14 5.91
CA HIS A 44 -1.26 -8.24 5.87
C HIS A 44 -1.60 -8.72 7.28
N ALA A 45 -0.59 -8.94 8.14
CA ALA A 45 -0.81 -9.34 9.52
C ALA A 45 -1.68 -8.32 10.29
N LEU A 46 -1.51 -7.03 10.00
CA LEU A 46 -2.31 -5.95 10.63
C LEU A 46 -3.72 -5.83 10.04
N LEU A 47 -3.90 -6.08 8.74
CA LEU A 47 -5.23 -6.11 8.12
C LEU A 47 -6.13 -7.17 8.77
N LYS A 48 -5.58 -8.34 9.11
CA LYS A 48 -6.30 -9.43 9.79
C LYS A 48 -6.89 -9.07 11.16
N LEU A 49 -6.55 -7.90 11.72
CA LEU A 49 -7.20 -7.40 12.93
C LEU A 49 -8.62 -6.87 12.67
N TYR A 50 -8.93 -6.51 11.42
CA TYR A 50 -10.16 -5.80 11.06
C TYR A 50 -10.95 -6.42 9.90
N PHE A 51 -10.33 -7.33 9.14
CA PHE A 51 -10.89 -7.88 7.90
C PHE A 51 -10.75 -9.42 7.88
N ASP A 52 -11.85 -10.11 7.57
CA ASP A 52 -11.91 -11.57 7.55
C ASP A 52 -11.50 -12.17 6.18
N ASP A 53 -11.88 -11.53 5.05
CA ASP A 53 -11.50 -11.94 3.68
C ASP A 53 -10.48 -10.95 3.07
N VAL A 54 -9.20 -11.17 3.40
CA VAL A 54 -8.05 -10.49 2.77
C VAL A 54 -7.40 -11.44 1.77
N ARG A 55 -7.41 -11.08 0.48
CA ARG A 55 -6.85 -11.90 -0.59
C ARG A 55 -5.52 -11.33 -1.07
N PRO A 56 -4.39 -11.96 -0.74
CA PRO A 56 -3.10 -11.53 -1.25
C PRO A 56 -2.87 -12.04 -2.68
N GLU A 57 -2.10 -11.29 -3.47
CA GLU A 57 -1.56 -11.73 -4.77
C GLU A 57 -2.61 -12.09 -5.84
N GLU A 58 -3.77 -11.46 -5.83
CA GLU A 58 -4.83 -11.73 -6.82
C GLU A 58 -4.49 -11.08 -8.16
N TYR A 59 -4.69 -11.81 -9.27
CA TYR A 59 -4.39 -11.29 -10.61
C TYR A 59 -5.60 -10.55 -11.18
N THR A 60 -5.38 -9.40 -11.79
CA THR A 60 -6.42 -8.76 -12.60
C THR A 60 -6.74 -9.61 -13.84
N PRO A 61 -7.99 -9.60 -14.33
CA PRO A 61 -8.26 -9.97 -15.71
C PRO A 61 -7.32 -9.21 -16.65
N SER A 62 -6.87 -9.85 -17.74
CA SER A 62 -5.90 -9.25 -18.67
C SER A 62 -6.39 -7.88 -19.14
N TYR A 63 -5.68 -6.82 -18.74
CA TYR A 63 -5.93 -5.45 -19.17
C TYR A 63 -4.83 -5.05 -20.16
N ALA A 64 -5.22 -4.68 -21.38
CA ALA A 64 -4.30 -4.33 -22.46
C ALA A 64 -3.19 -5.39 -22.71
N GLY A 65 -3.50 -6.68 -22.51
CA GLY A 65 -2.58 -7.80 -22.72
C GLY A 65 -1.57 -8.05 -21.59
N ALA A 66 -1.71 -7.35 -20.45
CA ALA A 66 -0.89 -7.58 -19.26
C ALA A 66 -1.76 -7.98 -18.06
N ASN A 67 -1.32 -9.01 -17.33
CA ASN A 67 -1.85 -9.32 -16.01
C ASN A 67 -1.01 -8.57 -14.98
N SER A 68 -1.64 -7.75 -14.15
CA SER A 68 -1.00 -7.20 -12.96
C SER A 68 -1.39 -8.05 -11.75
N ARG A 69 -0.41 -8.29 -10.89
CA ARG A 69 -0.64 -8.90 -9.58
C ARG A 69 -0.95 -7.78 -8.60
N ILE A 70 -2.12 -7.84 -7.98
CA ILE A 70 -2.55 -6.93 -6.92
C ILE A 70 -1.97 -7.42 -5.60
N ASP A 71 -1.48 -6.52 -4.76
CA ASP A 71 -0.94 -6.89 -3.45
C ASP A 71 -2.03 -7.42 -2.52
N PHE A 72 -3.12 -6.67 -2.32
CA PHE A 72 -4.29 -7.13 -1.56
C PHE A 72 -5.63 -6.71 -2.16
N VAL A 73 -6.59 -7.63 -2.14
CA VAL A 73 -8.02 -7.35 -2.35
C VAL A 73 -8.76 -7.60 -1.04
N LEU A 74 -9.40 -6.55 -0.52
CA LEU A 74 -10.40 -6.65 0.56
C LEU A 74 -11.76 -6.84 -0.09
N LYS A 75 -12.16 -8.11 -0.23
CA LYS A 75 -13.24 -8.48 -1.15
C LYS A 75 -14.59 -7.93 -0.73
N GLU A 76 -14.93 -8.05 0.54
CA GLU A 76 -16.22 -7.60 1.07
C GLU A 76 -16.34 -6.07 0.98
N GLU A 77 -15.24 -5.37 1.21
CA GLU A 77 -15.13 -3.92 1.18
C GLU A 77 -15.01 -3.36 -0.25
N ASN A 78 -14.70 -4.21 -1.23
CA ASN A 78 -14.38 -3.84 -2.61
C ASN A 78 -13.22 -2.82 -2.69
N ILE A 79 -12.19 -3.04 -1.87
CA ILE A 79 -11.01 -2.17 -1.78
C ILE A 79 -9.79 -2.94 -2.26
N ILE A 80 -9.05 -2.35 -3.19
CA ILE A 80 -7.72 -2.80 -3.58
C ILE A 80 -6.68 -1.99 -2.81
N ILE A 81 -5.65 -2.68 -2.30
CA ILE A 81 -4.51 -2.05 -1.66
C ILE A 81 -3.25 -2.37 -2.46
N GLU A 82 -2.49 -1.33 -2.78
CA GLU A 82 -1.18 -1.38 -3.43
C GLU A 82 -0.10 -0.95 -2.44
N ILE A 83 0.98 -1.72 -2.33
CA ILE A 83 2.09 -1.44 -1.42
C ILE A 83 3.34 -1.09 -2.22
N LYS A 84 4.04 -0.04 -1.79
CA LYS A 84 5.40 0.28 -2.27
C LYS A 84 6.31 0.52 -1.08
N LYS A 85 7.59 0.16 -1.22
CA LYS A 85 8.65 0.68 -0.35
C LYS A 85 9.53 1.63 -1.14
N SER A 86 9.78 2.81 -0.59
CA SER A 86 10.74 3.73 -1.19
C SER A 86 12.16 3.15 -1.15
N ARG A 87 12.96 3.57 -2.12
CA ARG A 87 14.39 3.26 -2.23
C ARG A 87 15.07 4.35 -3.02
N LYS A 88 16.40 4.43 -2.92
CA LYS A 88 17.23 5.45 -3.58
C LYS A 88 16.96 5.61 -5.10
N THR A 89 16.54 4.54 -5.78
CA THR A 89 16.29 4.51 -7.22
C THR A 89 14.84 4.81 -7.62
N LEU A 90 13.92 4.89 -6.65
CA LEU A 90 12.50 5.19 -6.84
C LEU A 90 12.28 6.70 -6.66
N THR A 91 12.35 7.44 -7.76
CA THR A 91 12.08 8.88 -7.75
C THR A 91 10.58 9.14 -7.64
N ALA A 92 10.20 10.35 -7.21
CA ALA A 92 8.80 10.79 -7.19
C ALA A 92 8.10 10.59 -8.54
N LYS A 93 8.81 10.86 -9.65
CA LYS A 93 8.30 10.64 -11.01
C LYS A 93 8.00 9.17 -11.26
N LYS A 94 8.94 8.26 -10.97
CA LYS A 94 8.75 6.81 -11.15
C LYS A 94 7.62 6.28 -10.29
N LEU A 95 7.55 6.72 -9.02
CA LEU A 95 6.47 6.35 -8.12
C LEU A 95 5.11 6.76 -8.69
N GLY A 96 4.99 7.99 -9.19
CA GLY A 96 3.75 8.48 -9.83
C GLY A 96 3.39 7.70 -11.10
N GLU A 97 4.37 7.38 -11.95
CA GLU A 97 4.17 6.58 -13.16
C GLU A 97 3.68 5.17 -12.82
N GLU A 98 4.34 4.49 -11.88
CA GLU A 98 3.94 3.14 -11.42
C GLU A 98 2.53 3.15 -10.83
N LEU A 99 2.26 4.01 -9.84
CA LEU A 99 0.94 4.06 -9.18
C LEU A 99 -0.19 4.43 -10.14
N MET A 100 0.06 5.26 -11.15
CA MET A 100 -0.94 5.60 -12.16
C MET A 100 -1.25 4.39 -13.07
N ILE A 101 -0.23 3.65 -13.49
CA ILE A 101 -0.39 2.44 -14.30
C ILE A 101 -1.14 1.37 -13.51
N ASP A 102 -0.72 1.12 -12.28
CA ASP A 102 -1.34 0.13 -11.39
C ASP A 102 -2.81 0.51 -11.12
N SER A 103 -3.08 1.77 -10.80
CA SER A 103 -4.45 2.27 -10.59
C SER A 103 -5.35 2.10 -11.81
N GLN A 104 -4.83 2.21 -13.03
CA GLN A 104 -5.61 1.97 -14.27
C GLN A 104 -5.88 0.48 -14.49
N ARG A 105 -4.88 -0.39 -14.24
CA ARG A 105 -5.03 -1.83 -14.44
C ARG A 105 -6.00 -2.45 -13.44
N TYR A 106 -5.96 -2.02 -12.19
CA TYR A 106 -6.78 -2.57 -11.11
C TYR A 106 -8.28 -2.28 -11.28
N GLN A 107 -8.66 -1.30 -12.09
CA GLN A 107 -10.06 -1.00 -12.41
C GLN A 107 -10.77 -2.13 -13.16
N ALA A 108 -10.00 -2.98 -13.84
CA ALA A 108 -10.54 -4.15 -14.51
C ALA A 108 -10.93 -5.28 -13.53
N HIS A 109 -10.52 -5.19 -12.27
CA HIS A 109 -10.89 -6.17 -11.26
C HIS A 109 -12.36 -5.98 -10.84
N PRO A 110 -13.20 -7.03 -10.84
CA PRO A 110 -14.65 -6.91 -10.61
C PRO A 110 -14.98 -6.32 -9.22
N ASP A 111 -14.13 -6.58 -8.23
CA ASP A 111 -14.30 -6.11 -6.86
C ASP A 111 -13.58 -4.78 -6.57
N CYS A 112 -13.21 -4.00 -7.60
CA CYS A 112 -12.50 -2.73 -7.42
C CYS A 112 -13.46 -1.52 -7.39
N LYS A 113 -13.79 -1.03 -6.19
CA LYS A 113 -14.54 0.22 -6.00
C LYS A 113 -13.71 1.35 -5.38
N ARG A 114 -12.53 1.04 -4.86
CA ARG A 114 -11.55 2.00 -4.32
C ARG A 114 -10.16 1.40 -4.37
N ILE A 115 -9.16 2.26 -4.58
CA ILE A 115 -7.75 1.88 -4.53
C ILE A 115 -7.05 2.70 -3.44
N ILE A 116 -6.32 2.02 -2.58
CA ILE A 116 -5.49 2.65 -1.53
C ILE A 116 -4.03 2.26 -1.78
N CYS A 117 -3.19 3.24 -2.06
CA CYS A 117 -1.76 3.03 -2.24
C CYS A 117 -1.02 3.43 -0.95
N PHE A 118 -0.30 2.50 -0.35
CA PHE A 118 0.57 2.77 0.79
C PHE A 118 2.04 2.69 0.37
N VAL A 119 2.73 3.83 0.44
CA VAL A 119 4.16 3.96 0.22
C VAL A 119 4.88 4.09 1.55
N TYR A 120 5.69 3.10 1.90
CA TYR A 120 6.53 3.12 3.08
C TYR A 120 7.89 3.76 2.76
N ASP A 121 8.13 4.97 3.27
CA ASP A 121 9.36 5.75 3.10
C ASP A 121 10.08 6.04 4.42
N PRO A 122 10.57 5.01 5.14
CA PRO A 122 11.21 5.20 6.44
C PRO A 122 12.54 5.95 6.37
N GLU A 123 13.19 5.99 5.21
CA GLU A 123 14.45 6.70 4.99
C GLU A 123 14.28 8.13 4.45
N GLY A 124 13.06 8.56 4.10
CA GLY A 124 12.80 9.91 3.60
C GLY A 124 13.37 10.18 2.20
N PHE A 125 13.37 9.17 1.31
CA PHE A 125 13.80 9.36 -0.08
C PHE A 125 12.84 10.26 -0.89
N ILE A 126 11.60 10.38 -0.44
CA ILE A 126 10.58 11.21 -1.06
C ILE A 126 10.59 12.58 -0.39
N ALA A 127 11.15 13.59 -1.07
CA ALA A 127 11.39 14.91 -0.48
C ALA A 127 10.10 15.71 -0.14
N ASN A 128 9.05 15.60 -0.95
CA ASN A 128 7.77 16.28 -0.72
C ASN A 128 6.63 15.26 -0.72
N PRO A 129 6.50 14.44 0.33
CA PRO A 129 5.51 13.37 0.37
C PRO A 129 4.09 13.94 0.28
N LYS A 130 3.82 15.06 0.97
CA LYS A 130 2.48 15.65 1.00
C LYS A 130 2.02 16.17 -0.36
N GLY A 131 2.93 16.77 -1.15
CA GLY A 131 2.63 17.18 -2.53
C GLY A 131 2.25 15.98 -3.39
N ILE A 132 3.03 14.90 -3.33
CA ILE A 132 2.78 13.68 -4.12
C ILE A 132 1.47 13.01 -3.71
N GLU A 133 1.17 12.92 -2.41
CA GLU A 133 -0.12 12.43 -1.94
C GLU A 133 -1.27 13.22 -2.57
N ASN A 134 -1.19 14.55 -2.58
CA ASN A 134 -2.25 15.40 -3.13
C ASN A 134 -2.35 15.28 -4.67
N ASP A 135 -1.23 15.15 -5.37
CA ASP A 135 -1.20 15.06 -6.84
C ASP A 135 -1.73 13.71 -7.37
N LEU A 136 -1.55 12.65 -6.58
CA LEU A 136 -1.92 11.28 -6.95
C LEU A 136 -3.24 10.80 -6.34
N SER A 137 -3.70 11.39 -5.23
CA SER A 137 -4.99 11.04 -4.61
C SER A 137 -6.14 11.73 -5.34
N LYS A 138 -6.71 11.05 -6.32
CA LYS A 138 -7.82 11.54 -7.15
C LYS A 138 -8.64 10.38 -7.70
N ASP A 139 -9.86 10.69 -8.12
CA ASP A 139 -10.67 9.73 -8.87
C ASP A 139 -10.02 9.43 -10.22
N THR A 140 -9.92 8.14 -10.54
CA THR A 140 -9.49 7.66 -11.87
C THR A 140 -10.64 6.86 -12.45
N ASN A 141 -11.27 7.35 -13.52
CA ASN A 141 -12.46 6.74 -14.16
C ASN A 141 -13.61 6.41 -13.18
N GLY A 142 -13.83 7.27 -12.17
CA GLY A 142 -14.89 7.08 -11.18
C GLY A 142 -14.54 6.15 -10.01
N ILE A 143 -13.31 5.62 -9.96
CA ILE A 143 -12.78 4.88 -8.83
C ILE A 143 -11.88 5.81 -7.99
N PRO A 144 -12.21 6.04 -6.70
CA PRO A 144 -11.37 6.85 -5.82
C PRO A 144 -10.03 6.18 -5.57
N VAL A 145 -8.95 6.93 -5.80
CA VAL A 145 -7.57 6.54 -5.46
C VAL A 145 -7.07 7.41 -4.31
N SER A 146 -6.53 6.79 -3.27
CA SER A 146 -5.90 7.48 -2.13
C SER A 146 -4.47 7.02 -1.96
N VAL A 147 -3.51 7.94 -1.93
CA VAL A 147 -2.10 7.66 -1.76
C VAL A 147 -1.64 8.16 -0.40
N PHE A 148 -0.97 7.30 0.35
CA PHE A 148 -0.41 7.60 1.66
C PHE A 148 1.10 7.30 1.67
N ILE A 149 1.90 8.28 2.03
CA ILE A 149 3.35 8.14 2.18
C ILE A 149 3.69 8.25 3.66
N ARG A 150 4.22 7.18 4.27
CA ARG A 150 4.51 7.13 5.71
C ARG A 150 5.91 6.57 6.00
N PRO A 151 6.54 6.95 7.12
CA PRO A 151 6.07 7.85 8.18
C PRO A 151 5.90 9.30 7.70
N LYS A 152 5.06 10.08 8.38
CA LYS A 152 4.98 11.53 8.13
C LYS A 152 6.29 12.16 8.61
N SER A 153 6.89 13.00 7.75
CA SER A 153 8.01 13.87 8.09
C SER A 153 7.63 14.89 9.15
#